data_AF-A0A7Z9ZPC4-F1
#
_entry.id   AF-A0A7Z9ZPC4-F1
#
_cell.length_a   1.000
_cell.length_b   1.000
_cell.length_c   1.000
_cell.angle_alpha   90.00
_cell.angle_beta   90.00
_cell.angle_gamma   90.00
#
_symmetry.space_group_name_H-M   'P 1'
#
loop_
_entity.id
_entity.type
_entity.pdbx_description
1 polymer ?
#
loop_
_entity_poly.entity_id
_entity_poly.type
_entity_poly.pdbx_seq_one_letter_code
_entity_poly.pdbx_strand_id
1 'polypeptide(L)'
;MRIKKNILYIGRFQPFHKGHADAIVQILESINPSDKNNIFIGIGSAETNFTESNPLTSGERFEIIGEACSEILEKFLEKNKNKNKNKNKCMNTTNITFHIVPIRNINHYVLWPQHVQQYLPEIDILYSGSPLVLQLWNNSFAHKKTVQIQKRVDISGTKIRNLLLHSENFSTIDVHEKLEKYCLFSTTALLKKFALQARLKNMKTY
;
A
#
# COMPACT_ATOMS: atom_id res chain seq x y z
N MET A 1 -9.89 -11.16 -26.83
CA MET A 1 -10.48 -11.24 -25.47
C MET A 1 -9.56 -10.46 -24.53
N ARG A 2 -10.05 -9.52 -23.69
CA ARG A 2 -9.19 -8.85 -22.71
C ARG A 2 -8.82 -9.84 -21.61
N ILE A 3 -7.52 -10.08 -21.41
CA ILE A 3 -7.03 -10.95 -20.34
C ILE A 3 -7.30 -10.24 -19.01
N LYS A 4 -7.92 -10.95 -18.05
CA LYS A 4 -8.10 -10.45 -16.67
C LYS A 4 -6.86 -10.84 -15.88
N LYS A 5 -6.31 -9.90 -15.11
CA LYS A 5 -5.19 -10.15 -14.18
C LYS A 5 -5.55 -9.70 -12.78
N ASN A 6 -5.40 -10.59 -11.81
CA ASN A 6 -5.57 -10.34 -10.40
C ASN A 6 -4.17 -10.25 -9.76
N ILE A 7 -3.85 -9.06 -9.27
CA ILE A 7 -2.52 -8.71 -8.76
C ILE A 7 -2.66 -8.44 -7.27
N LEU A 8 -1.81 -9.02 -6.44
CA LEU A 8 -1.81 -8.78 -5.00
C LEU A 8 -0.58 -7.97 -4.59
N TYR A 9 -0.80 -6.92 -3.80
CA TYR A 9 0.22 -6.24 -3.01
C TYR A 9 -0.24 -6.18 -1.56
N ILE A 10 0.58 -6.65 -0.63
CA ILE A 10 0.19 -6.82 0.78
C ILE A 10 1.19 -6.17 1.72
N GLY A 11 0.68 -5.48 2.74
CA GLY A 11 1.48 -4.78 3.73
C GLY A 11 0.67 -4.39 4.96
N ARG A 12 1.35 -4.04 6.06
CA ARG A 12 0.67 -3.56 7.28
C ARG A 12 0.13 -2.14 7.14
N PHE A 13 0.81 -1.30 6.35
CA PHE A 13 0.45 0.10 6.11
C PHE A 13 0.23 0.92 7.40
N GLN A 14 1.23 0.92 8.29
CA GLN A 14 1.20 1.58 9.61
C GLN A 14 2.22 2.75 9.72
N PRO A 15 2.00 3.90 9.05
CA PRO A 15 0.94 4.21 8.09
C PRO A 15 1.31 3.86 6.63
N PHE A 16 0.38 4.11 5.68
CA PHE A 16 0.74 4.19 4.26
C PHE A 16 1.75 5.32 4.03
N HIS A 17 2.64 5.20 3.04
CA HIS A 17 3.72 6.16 2.82
C HIS A 17 4.28 6.06 1.39
N LYS A 18 5.17 6.99 0.99
CA LYS A 18 5.71 7.07 -0.37
C LYS A 18 6.43 5.81 -0.85
N GLY A 19 7.04 5.04 0.05
CA GLY A 19 7.58 3.71 -0.31
C GLY A 19 6.51 2.72 -0.78
N HIS A 20 5.31 2.73 -0.19
CA HIS A 20 4.18 1.93 -0.65
C HIS A 20 3.59 2.53 -1.94
N ALA A 21 3.55 3.86 -2.07
CA ALA A 21 3.12 4.52 -3.29
C ALA A 21 4.01 4.15 -4.49
N ASP A 22 5.33 4.16 -4.30
CA ASP A 22 6.31 3.74 -5.32
C ASP A 22 6.12 2.27 -5.72
N ALA A 23 5.82 1.39 -4.76
CA ALA A 23 5.47 0.00 -5.06
C ALA A 23 4.24 -0.11 -5.97
N ILE A 24 3.19 0.67 -5.69
CA ILE A 24 1.99 0.72 -6.53
C ILE A 24 2.32 1.28 -7.92
N VAL A 25 3.15 2.31 -8.02
CA VAL A 25 3.62 2.84 -9.31
C VAL A 25 4.40 1.78 -10.09
N GLN A 26 5.30 1.02 -9.45
CA GLN A 26 6.00 -0.09 -10.11
C GLN A 26 5.04 -1.15 -10.65
N ILE A 27 3.96 -1.47 -9.92
CA ILE A 27 2.91 -2.36 -10.40
C ILE A 27 2.26 -1.76 -11.65
N LEU A 28 1.80 -0.51 -11.57
CA LEU A 28 1.14 0.19 -12.67
C LEU A 28 2.03 0.32 -13.93
N GLU A 29 3.34 0.50 -13.77
CA GLU A 29 4.31 0.55 -14.87
C GLU A 29 4.54 -0.82 -15.52
N SER A 30 4.29 -1.91 -14.80
CA SER A 30 4.55 -3.28 -15.27
C SER A 30 3.35 -3.96 -15.94
N ILE A 31 2.13 -3.44 -15.74
CA ILE A 31 0.90 -4.04 -16.28
C ILE A 31 0.65 -3.63 -17.73
N ASN A 32 0.00 -4.51 -18.49
CA ASN A 32 -0.40 -4.20 -19.85
C ASN A 32 -1.70 -3.37 -19.84
N PRO A 33 -1.72 -2.18 -20.46
CA PRO A 33 -2.91 -1.32 -20.51
C PRO A 33 -4.13 -1.94 -21.20
N SER A 34 -3.93 -2.93 -22.08
CA SER A 34 -5.04 -3.63 -22.75
C SER A 34 -5.75 -4.66 -21.86
N ASP A 35 -5.08 -5.12 -20.80
CA ASP A 35 -5.60 -6.14 -19.88
C ASP A 35 -6.55 -5.50 -18.87
N LYS A 36 -7.50 -6.28 -18.32
CA LYS A 36 -8.33 -5.86 -17.19
C LYS A 36 -7.59 -6.22 -15.90
N ASN A 37 -6.98 -5.24 -15.25
CA ASN A 37 -6.12 -5.42 -14.08
C ASN A 37 -6.87 -5.10 -12.78
N ASN A 38 -7.14 -6.11 -11.96
CA ASN A 38 -7.63 -5.95 -10.59
C ASN A 38 -6.43 -5.98 -9.65
N ILE A 39 -6.19 -4.87 -8.95
CA ILE A 39 -5.08 -4.74 -8.02
C ILE A 39 -5.64 -4.80 -6.60
N PHE A 40 -5.39 -5.91 -5.92
CA PHE A 40 -5.76 -6.14 -4.54
C PHE A 40 -4.66 -5.60 -3.62
N ILE A 41 -5.04 -4.65 -2.76
CA ILE A 41 -4.20 -4.11 -1.69
C ILE A 41 -4.59 -4.78 -0.37
N GLY A 42 -3.81 -5.77 0.05
CA GLY A 42 -4.04 -6.53 1.26
C GLY A 42 -3.56 -5.78 2.51
N ILE A 43 -4.47 -5.40 3.40
CA ILE A 43 -4.13 -4.81 4.70
C ILE A 43 -3.79 -5.96 5.66
N GLY A 44 -2.50 -6.26 5.80
CA GLY A 44 -2.01 -7.28 6.71
C GLY A 44 -2.11 -6.88 8.18
N SER A 45 -2.18 -7.88 9.07
CA SER A 45 -2.37 -7.69 10.51
C SER A 45 -3.61 -6.82 10.81
N ALA A 46 -4.71 -7.10 10.10
CA ALA A 46 -5.95 -6.33 10.20
C ALA A 46 -6.53 -6.29 11.63
N GLU A 47 -6.30 -7.35 12.42
CA GLU A 47 -6.70 -7.47 13.82
C GLU A 47 -5.90 -6.58 14.79
N THR A 48 -4.68 -6.15 14.41
CA THR A 48 -3.81 -5.37 15.30
C THR A 48 -4.04 -3.87 15.14
N ASN A 49 -4.21 -3.18 16.27
CA ASN A 49 -4.45 -1.74 16.36
C ASN A 49 -4.13 -1.26 17.79
N PHE A 50 -4.11 0.06 18.01
CA PHE A 50 -3.80 0.71 19.29
C PHE A 50 -2.51 0.24 19.98
N THR A 51 -1.44 0.02 19.22
CA THR A 51 -0.08 -0.24 19.77
C THR A 51 0.94 0.67 19.11
N GLU A 52 2.13 0.85 19.70
CA GLU A 52 3.19 1.67 19.09
C GLU A 52 3.57 1.21 17.67
N SER A 53 3.52 -0.10 17.42
CA SER A 53 3.86 -0.67 16.12
C SER A 53 2.66 -0.76 15.16
N ASN A 54 1.43 -0.84 15.68
CA ASN A 54 0.16 -0.81 14.92
C ASN A 54 -0.79 0.21 15.52
N PRO A 55 -0.55 1.51 15.33
CA PRO A 55 -1.38 2.55 15.96
C PRO A 55 -2.70 2.80 15.23
N LEU A 56 -2.79 2.47 13.94
CA LEU A 56 -4.01 2.63 13.14
C LEU A 56 -4.85 1.35 13.13
N THR A 57 -6.16 1.52 13.10
CA THR A 57 -7.12 0.44 12.89
C THR A 57 -7.10 -0.07 11.45
N SER A 58 -7.74 -1.20 11.17
CA SER A 58 -7.93 -1.65 9.79
C SER A 58 -8.80 -0.68 8.98
N GLY A 59 -9.80 -0.05 9.61
CA GLY A 59 -10.70 0.91 8.95
C GLY A 59 -9.99 2.21 8.57
N GLU A 60 -9.19 2.76 9.47
CA GLU A 60 -8.37 3.96 9.18
C GLU A 60 -7.37 3.69 8.05
N ARG A 61 -6.75 2.51 8.05
CA ARG A 61 -5.86 2.08 6.96
C ARG A 61 -6.60 1.92 5.64
N PHE A 62 -7.82 1.38 5.67
CA PHE A 62 -8.67 1.26 4.49
C PHE A 62 -8.94 2.63 3.85
N GLU A 63 -9.36 3.61 4.65
CA GLU A 63 -9.60 4.98 4.18
C GLU A 63 -8.32 5.61 3.62
N ILE A 64 -7.20 5.51 4.33
CA ILE A 64 -5.90 6.04 3.88
C ILE A 64 -5.47 5.43 2.54
N ILE A 65 -5.57 4.11 2.41
CA ILE A 65 -5.14 3.41 1.19
C ILE A 65 -6.07 3.74 0.03
N GLY A 66 -7.38 3.89 0.28
CA GLY A 66 -8.36 4.30 -0.73
C GLY A 66 -8.00 5.64 -1.37
N GLU A 67 -7.86 6.67 -0.53
CA GLU A 67 -7.49 8.01 -1.00
C GLU A 67 -6.11 8.04 -1.66
N ALA A 68 -5.14 7.31 -1.09
CA ALA A 68 -3.80 7.19 -1.67
C ALA A 68 -3.81 6.52 -3.05
N CYS A 69 -4.59 5.45 -3.24
CA CYS A 69 -4.68 4.75 -4.53
C CYS A 69 -5.32 5.63 -5.60
N SER A 70 -6.37 6.38 -5.25
CA SER A 70 -7.00 7.36 -6.14
C SER A 70 -5.99 8.44 -6.56
N GLU A 71 -5.29 9.05 -5.60
CA GLU A 71 -4.27 10.08 -5.86
C GLU A 71 -3.14 9.55 -6.75
N ILE A 72 -2.66 8.32 -6.50
CA ILE A 72 -1.61 7.68 -7.31
C ILE A 72 -2.10 7.43 -8.73
N LEU A 73 -3.30 6.89 -8.89
CA LEU A 73 -3.85 6.54 -10.20
C LEU A 73 -4.05 7.79 -11.06
N GLU A 74 -4.63 8.85 -10.50
CA GLU A 74 -4.82 10.13 -11.19
C GLU A 74 -3.48 10.69 -11.69
N LYS A 75 -2.49 10.83 -10.80
CA LYS A 75 -1.15 11.33 -11.15
C LYS A 75 -0.45 10.46 -12.19
N PHE A 76 -0.60 9.14 -12.08
CA PHE A 76 -0.02 8.20 -13.05
C PHE A 76 -0.62 8.38 -14.44
N LEU A 77 -1.94 8.56 -14.53
CA LEU A 77 -2.64 8.75 -15.79
C LEU A 77 -2.32 10.10 -16.44
N GLU A 78 -2.26 11.17 -15.66
CA GLU A 78 -1.85 12.50 -16.13
C GLU A 78 -0.44 12.50 -16.73
N LYS A 79 0.52 11.89 -16.02
CA LYS A 79 1.91 11.75 -16.49
C LYS A 79 1.99 11.01 -17.82
N ASN A 80 1.16 9.98 -18.02
CA ASN A 80 1.15 9.20 -19.26
C ASN A 80 0.40 9.89 -20.41
N LYS A 81 -0.65 10.68 -20.14
CA LYS A 81 -1.30 11.53 -21.16
C LYS A 81 -0.31 12.53 -21.77
N ASN A 82 0.49 13.18 -20.93
CA ASN A 82 1.47 14.17 -21.38
C ASN A 82 2.61 13.55 -22.21
N LYS A 83 3.02 12.30 -21.92
CA LYS A 83 4.00 11.57 -22.73
C LYS A 83 3.47 11.13 -24.09
N ASN A 84 2.17 10.84 -24.20
CA ASN A 84 1.56 10.28 -25.41
C ASN A 84 1.00 11.32 -26.40
N LYS A 85 1.15 12.63 -26.16
CA LYS A 85 0.86 13.65 -27.18
C LYS A 85 1.62 13.43 -28.51
N ASN A 86 2.71 12.66 -28.50
CA ASN A 86 3.49 12.31 -29.70
C ASN A 86 3.27 10.86 -30.22
N LYS A 87 2.43 10.03 -29.59
CA LYS A 87 2.14 8.66 -30.05
C LYS A 87 0.69 8.27 -29.72
N ASN A 88 -0.09 7.91 -30.74
CA ASN A 88 -1.51 7.51 -30.71
C ASN A 88 -1.81 6.23 -29.89
N LYS A 89 -1.44 6.16 -28.61
CA LYS A 89 -1.79 5.06 -27.71
C LYS A 89 -2.33 5.62 -26.40
N CYS A 90 -3.62 5.99 -26.41
CA CYS A 90 -4.29 6.46 -25.20
C CYS A 90 -4.51 5.26 -24.24
N MET A 91 -4.05 5.41 -23.00
CA MET A 91 -4.22 4.41 -21.95
C MET A 91 -5.63 4.58 -21.35
N ASN A 92 -6.53 3.62 -21.60
CA ASN A 92 -7.89 3.68 -21.06
C ASN A 92 -7.88 3.35 -19.55
N THR A 93 -8.33 4.31 -18.75
CA THR A 93 -8.46 4.24 -17.28
C THR A 93 -9.44 3.15 -16.81
N THR A 94 -10.34 2.72 -17.69
CA THR A 94 -11.41 1.74 -17.41
C THR A 94 -10.93 0.32 -17.15
N ASN A 95 -9.63 0.08 -17.25
CA ASN A 95 -9.02 -1.25 -17.17
C ASN A 95 -8.27 -1.52 -15.86
N ILE A 96 -8.19 -0.55 -14.95
CA ILE A 96 -7.50 -0.71 -13.66
C ILE A 96 -8.53 -0.53 -12.55
N THR A 97 -8.59 -1.49 -11.63
CA THR A 97 -9.50 -1.42 -10.48
C THR A 97 -8.74 -1.82 -9.23
N PHE A 98 -8.71 -0.94 -8.23
CA PHE A 98 -8.15 -1.24 -6.92
C PHE A 98 -9.22 -1.87 -6.02
N HIS A 99 -8.83 -2.89 -5.27
CA HIS A 99 -9.64 -3.56 -4.27
C HIS A 99 -8.85 -3.58 -2.97
N ILE A 100 -9.41 -3.08 -1.87
CA ILE A 100 -8.72 -3.05 -0.59
C ILE A 100 -9.32 -4.13 0.30
N VAL A 101 -8.49 -5.04 0.80
CA VAL A 101 -8.96 -6.23 1.52
C VAL A 101 -8.23 -6.34 2.85
N PRO A 102 -8.93 -6.28 4.00
CA PRO A 102 -8.34 -6.54 5.30
C PRO A 102 -8.08 -8.03 5.49
N ILE A 103 -6.85 -8.39 5.83
CA ILE A 103 -6.41 -9.76 5.99
C ILE A 103 -5.83 -9.94 7.38
N ARG A 104 -6.47 -10.81 8.17
CA ARG A 104 -6.00 -11.16 9.50
C ARG A 104 -4.71 -11.96 9.43
N ASN A 105 -3.87 -11.84 10.46
CA ASN A 105 -2.70 -12.69 10.56
C ASN A 105 -3.05 -14.06 11.17
N ILE A 106 -2.22 -15.06 10.89
CA ILE A 106 -2.28 -16.38 11.52
C ILE A 106 -0.91 -16.75 12.08
N ASN A 107 -0.89 -17.53 13.16
CA ASN A 107 0.35 -17.99 13.81
C ASN A 107 0.98 -19.21 13.12
N HIS A 108 0.86 -19.32 11.80
CA HIS A 108 1.44 -20.41 11.00
C HIS A 108 1.89 -19.89 9.63
N TYR A 109 3.18 -19.60 9.50
CA TYR A 109 3.76 -19.02 8.28
C TYR A 109 3.53 -19.87 7.03
N VAL A 110 3.65 -21.19 7.14
CA VAL A 110 3.50 -22.12 6.00
C VAL A 110 2.09 -22.06 5.40
N LEU A 111 1.06 -21.88 6.24
CA LEU A 111 -0.33 -21.80 5.82
C LEU A 111 -0.76 -20.38 5.43
N TRP A 112 0.10 -19.38 5.65
CA TRP A 112 -0.25 -17.97 5.45
C TRP A 112 -0.65 -17.64 4.00
N PRO A 113 0.02 -18.15 2.94
CA PRO A 113 -0.41 -17.88 1.56
C PRO A 113 -1.80 -18.44 1.25
N GLN A 114 -2.12 -19.63 1.77
CA GLN A 114 -3.44 -20.25 1.61
C GLN A 114 -4.50 -19.45 2.37
N HIS A 115 -4.17 -19.00 3.59
CA HIS A 115 -5.05 -18.12 4.36
C HIS A 115 -5.35 -16.81 3.63
N VAL A 116 -4.34 -16.14 3.09
CA VAL A 116 -4.50 -14.93 2.27
C VAL A 116 -5.41 -15.20 1.07
N GLN A 117 -5.22 -16.33 0.40
CA GLN A 117 -6.01 -16.72 -0.77
C GLN A 117 -7.49 -16.98 -0.44
N GLN A 118 -7.87 -17.26 0.82
CA GLN A 118 -9.28 -17.41 1.22
C GLN A 118 -10.06 -16.09 1.17
N TYR A 119 -9.40 -14.94 1.30
CA TYR A 119 -10.04 -13.62 1.23
C TYR A 119 -10.14 -13.08 -0.21
N LEU A 120 -9.47 -13.73 -1.16
CA LEU A 120 -9.18 -13.17 -2.47
C LEU A 120 -9.61 -14.13 -3.58
N PRO A 121 -9.99 -13.63 -4.76
CA PRO A 121 -10.05 -14.47 -5.95
C PRO A 121 -8.65 -14.99 -6.28
N GLU A 122 -8.56 -15.97 -7.18
CA GLU A 122 -7.28 -16.51 -7.62
C GLU A 122 -6.34 -15.40 -8.09
N ILE A 123 -5.18 -15.31 -7.45
CA ILE A 123 -4.16 -14.29 -7.72
C ILE A 123 -3.18 -14.82 -8.77
N ASP A 124 -2.94 -14.03 -9.81
CA ASP A 124 -2.00 -14.36 -10.89
C ASP A 124 -0.57 -13.92 -10.53
N ILE A 125 -0.45 -12.74 -9.91
CA ILE A 125 0.85 -12.11 -9.63
C ILE A 125 0.86 -11.53 -8.22
N LEU A 126 1.81 -11.96 -7.38
CA LEU A 126 2.09 -11.34 -6.09
C LEU A 126 3.27 -10.37 -6.22
N TYR A 127 3.09 -9.14 -5.75
CA TYR A 127 4.16 -8.16 -5.54
C TYR A 127 4.46 -8.07 -4.05
N SER A 128 5.74 -8.18 -3.67
CA SER A 128 6.15 -8.00 -2.27
C SER A 128 7.59 -7.50 -2.19
N GLY A 129 7.86 -6.66 -1.20
CA GLY A 129 9.23 -6.29 -0.82
C GLY A 129 9.86 -7.24 0.20
N SER A 130 9.09 -8.18 0.76
CA SER A 130 9.54 -9.12 1.79
C SER A 130 9.99 -10.45 1.15
N PRO A 131 11.29 -10.82 1.26
CA PRO A 131 11.78 -12.11 0.76
C PRO A 131 11.04 -13.31 1.35
N LEU A 132 10.71 -13.26 2.64
CA LEU A 132 9.95 -14.32 3.32
C LEU A 132 8.57 -14.51 2.69
N VAL A 133 7.85 -13.42 2.41
CA VAL A 133 6.52 -13.49 1.79
C VAL A 133 6.59 -14.09 0.38
N LEU A 134 7.60 -13.69 -0.41
CA LEU A 134 7.83 -14.26 -1.74
C LEU A 134 8.14 -15.75 -1.67
N GLN A 135 9.00 -16.17 -0.74
CA GLN A 135 9.35 -17.57 -0.53
C GLN A 135 8.14 -18.41 -0.11
N LEU A 136 7.37 -17.96 0.87
CA LEU A 136 6.16 -18.65 1.32
C LEU A 136 5.16 -18.82 0.16
N TRP A 137 4.96 -17.77 -0.64
CA TRP A 137 4.04 -17.79 -1.77
C TRP A 137 4.49 -18.77 -2.86
N ASN A 138 5.75 -18.71 -3.26
CA ASN A 138 6.32 -19.63 -4.27
C ASN A 138 6.24 -21.09 -3.81
N ASN A 139 6.47 -21.36 -2.51
CA ASN A 139 6.35 -22.70 -1.95
C ASN A 139 4.90 -23.22 -1.95
N SER A 140 3.92 -22.33 -1.79
CA SER A 140 2.50 -22.72 -1.77
C SER A 140 1.89 -22.80 -3.15
N PHE A 141 2.41 -22.03 -4.11
CA PHE A 141 1.82 -21.87 -5.44
C PHE A 141 2.91 -21.85 -6.52
N ALA A 142 3.43 -23.02 -6.88
CA ALA A 142 4.58 -23.17 -7.77
C ALA A 142 4.43 -22.51 -9.17
N HIS A 143 3.20 -22.35 -9.67
CA HIS A 143 2.92 -21.75 -10.98
C HIS A 143 2.53 -20.26 -10.93
N LYS A 144 2.37 -19.68 -9.73
CA LYS A 144 1.96 -18.27 -9.61
C LYS A 144 3.17 -17.36 -9.70
N LYS A 145 3.04 -16.26 -10.44
CA LYS A 145 4.14 -15.31 -10.61
C LYS A 145 4.34 -14.51 -9.33
N THR A 146 5.60 -14.31 -8.95
CA THR A 146 5.97 -13.39 -7.89
C THR A 146 6.92 -12.33 -8.44
N VAL A 147 6.82 -11.11 -7.92
CA VAL A 147 7.66 -9.97 -8.34
C VAL A 147 8.16 -9.27 -7.08
N GLN A 148 9.48 -9.15 -6.97
CA GLN A 148 10.10 -8.40 -5.89
C GLN A 148 10.01 -6.90 -6.17
N ILE A 149 9.44 -6.14 -5.23
CA ILE A 149 9.42 -4.68 -5.32
C ILE A 149 10.81 -4.14 -5.04
N GLN A 150 11.28 -3.25 -5.91
CA GLN A 150 12.55 -2.57 -5.74
C GLN A 150 12.37 -1.45 -4.71
N LYS A 151 13.23 -1.39 -3.68
CA LYS A 151 13.21 -0.30 -2.71
C LYS A 151 13.88 0.94 -3.31
N ARG A 152 13.11 1.80 -3.98
CA ARG A 152 13.61 3.07 -4.57
C ARG A 152 13.57 4.25 -3.60
N VAL A 153 12.73 4.18 -2.58
CA VAL A 153 12.53 5.23 -1.57
C VAL A 153 12.95 4.71 -0.20
N ASP A 154 13.93 5.34 0.45
CA ASP A 154 14.38 4.94 1.78
C ASP A 154 13.48 5.46 2.91
N ILE A 155 12.30 4.84 3.02
CA ILE A 155 11.31 5.17 4.05
C ILE A 155 10.69 3.92 4.67
N SER A 156 10.34 4.02 5.95
CA SER A 156 9.58 3.00 6.67
C SER A 156 8.51 3.61 7.56
N GLY A 157 7.47 2.84 7.85
CA GLY A 157 6.46 3.22 8.85
C GLY A 157 7.08 3.52 10.21
N THR A 158 8.14 2.81 10.62
CA THR A 158 8.85 3.08 11.87
C THR A 158 9.47 4.48 11.90
N LYS A 159 10.12 4.91 10.81
CA LYS A 159 10.65 6.29 10.72
C LYS A 159 9.54 7.33 10.88
N ILE A 160 8.39 7.11 10.24
CA ILE A 160 7.23 8.02 10.34
C ILE A 160 6.66 8.05 11.76
N ARG A 161 6.44 6.89 12.39
CA ARG A 161 5.92 6.82 13.77
C ARG A 161 6.88 7.49 14.75
N ASN A 162 8.19 7.29 14.60
CA ASN A 162 9.21 7.95 15.42
C ASN A 162 9.21 9.48 15.21
N LEU A 163 9.06 9.95 13.97
CA LEU A 163 8.94 11.37 13.67
C LEU A 163 7.72 11.99 14.38
N LEU A 164 6.57 11.31 14.33
CA LEU A 164 5.34 11.76 14.99
C LEU A 164 5.46 11.77 16.52
N LEU A 165 6.12 10.76 17.09
CA LEU A 165 6.30 10.63 18.53
C LEU A 165 7.12 11.78 19.13
N HIS A 166 8.21 12.17 18.47
CA HIS A 166 9.17 13.13 19.02
C HIS A 166 8.92 14.58 18.58
N SER A 167 7.90 14.84 17.76
CA SER A 167 7.55 16.21 17.42
C SER A 167 6.70 16.86 18.51
N GLU A 168 6.96 18.13 18.82
CA GLU A 168 6.32 18.82 19.95
C GLU A 168 4.82 19.07 19.68
N ASN A 169 4.41 19.34 18.43
CA ASN A 169 3.00 19.51 18.03
C ASN A 169 2.74 19.16 16.55
N PHE A 170 1.61 18.52 16.21
CA PHE A 170 1.25 18.15 14.82
C PHE A 170 0.89 19.37 13.96
N SER A 171 0.42 20.43 14.62
CA SER A 171 0.02 21.69 14.01
C SER A 171 1.21 22.57 13.62
N THR A 172 2.44 22.21 13.99
CA THR A 172 3.61 22.96 13.53
C THR A 172 3.84 22.68 12.05
N ILE A 173 4.09 23.74 11.30
CA ILE A 173 4.40 23.70 9.86
C ILE A 173 5.54 22.69 9.60
N ASP A 174 6.51 22.61 10.50
CA ASP A 174 7.66 21.71 10.44
C ASP A 174 7.27 20.21 10.41
N VAL A 175 6.27 19.78 11.18
CA VAL A 175 5.81 18.38 11.14
C VAL A 175 5.09 18.07 9.84
N HIS A 176 4.28 19.01 9.37
CA HIS A 176 3.55 18.86 8.11
C HIS A 176 4.52 18.74 6.93
N GLU A 177 5.49 19.64 6.81
CA GLU A 177 6.50 19.65 5.76
C GLU A 177 7.35 18.36 5.79
N LYS A 178 7.76 17.94 7.00
CA LYS A 178 8.49 16.66 7.17
C LYS A 178 7.63 15.46 6.78
N LEU A 179 6.33 15.44 7.09
CA LEU A 179 5.45 14.35 6.68
C LEU A 179 5.19 14.36 5.18
N GLU A 180 5.05 15.50 4.54
CA GLU A 180 4.89 15.60 3.08
C GLU A 180 6.12 15.11 2.32
N LYS A 181 7.31 15.13 2.93
CA LYS A 181 8.49 14.44 2.39
C LYS A 181 8.28 12.93 2.27
N TYR A 182 7.47 12.36 3.16
CA TYR A 182 7.39 10.93 3.46
C TYR A 182 6.05 10.27 3.06
N CYS A 183 4.97 11.02 3.07
CA CYS A 183 3.60 10.58 2.83
C CYS A 183 3.01 11.31 1.61
N LEU A 184 1.94 10.74 1.05
CA LEU A 184 1.12 11.45 0.07
C LEU A 184 0.27 12.52 0.75
N PHE A 185 -0.22 13.50 -0.01
CA PHE A 185 -1.06 14.57 0.52
C PHE A 185 -2.33 13.99 1.18
N SER A 186 -3.03 13.10 0.48
CA SER A 186 -4.19 12.36 1.00
C SER A 186 -3.89 11.65 2.32
N THR A 187 -2.73 11.00 2.40
CA THR A 187 -2.30 10.28 3.60
C THR A 187 -2.06 11.26 4.75
N THR A 188 -1.31 12.34 4.55
CA THR A 188 -1.02 13.32 5.61
C THR A 188 -2.30 13.95 6.17
N ALA A 189 -3.26 14.28 5.30
CA ALA A 189 -4.57 14.81 5.69
C ALA A 189 -5.34 13.84 6.61
N LEU A 190 -5.37 12.56 6.28
CA LEU A 190 -6.05 11.55 7.08
C LEU A 190 -5.32 11.22 8.40
N LEU A 191 -3.99 11.19 8.40
CA LEU A 191 -3.22 11.02 9.65
C LEU A 191 -3.51 12.15 10.64
N LYS A 192 -3.73 13.38 10.14
CA LYS A 192 -4.19 14.52 10.94
C LYS A 192 -5.60 14.29 11.47
N LYS A 193 -6.55 13.92 10.58
CA LYS A 193 -7.95 13.65 10.92
C LYS A 193 -8.08 12.60 12.03
N PHE A 194 -7.26 11.54 11.99
CA PHE A 194 -7.27 10.47 12.98
C PHE A 194 -6.48 10.79 14.26
N ALA A 195 -5.88 11.97 14.36
CA ALA A 195 -5.06 12.39 15.49
C ALA A 195 -3.95 11.37 15.86
N LEU A 196 -3.30 10.78 14.83
CA LEU A 196 -2.36 9.68 15.03
C LEU A 196 -1.21 10.04 15.99
N GLN A 197 -0.73 11.29 15.95
CA GLN A 197 0.33 11.73 16.84
C GLN A 197 -0.11 11.72 18.31
N ALA A 198 -1.27 12.29 18.63
CA ALA A 198 -1.78 12.33 20.00
C ALA A 198 -1.95 10.89 20.53
N ARG A 199 -2.46 10.00 19.68
CA ARG A 199 -2.61 8.57 19.98
C ARG A 199 -1.26 7.90 20.29
N LEU A 200 -0.24 8.15 19.48
CA LEU A 200 1.11 7.61 19.70
C LEU A 200 1.73 8.13 21.01
N LYS A 201 1.56 9.42 21.32
CA LYS A 201 2.04 10.01 22.58
C LYS A 201 1.37 9.37 23.80
N ASN A 202 0.05 9.15 23.75
CA ASN A 202 -0.71 8.52 24.83
C ASN A 202 -0.33 7.04 25.05
N MET A 203 0.23 6.35 24.04
CA MET A 203 0.68 4.97 24.20
C MET A 203 2.03 4.86 24.93
N LYS A 204 2.88 5.90 24.85
CA LYS A 204 4.19 5.93 25.53
C LYS A 204 4.10 6.27 27.03
N THR A 205 2.97 6.82 27.46
CA THR A 205 2.75 7.26 28.85
C THR A 205 2.28 6.14 29.79
N TYR A 206 2.15 4.91 29.28
CA TYR A 206 1.85 3.69 30.03
C TYR A 206 2.99 2.68 29.87
#